data_AF-A0AAU2YBV0-F1
#
_entry.id   AF-A0AAU2YBV0-F1
#
_cell.length_a   1.000
_cell.length_b   1.000
_cell.length_c   1.000
_cell.angle_alpha   90.00
_cell.angle_beta   90.00
_cell.angle_gamma   90.00
#
_symmetry.space_group_name_H-M   'P 1'
#
loop_
_entity.id
_entity.type
_entity.pdbx_description
1 polymer ?
#
loop_
_entity_poly.entity_id
_entity_poly.type
_entity_poly.pdbx_seq_one_letter_code
_entity_poly.pdbx_strand_id
1 'polypeptide(L)'
;MAHTLPLRAPLDDNGLPHHDPVPAPALVTETSTALGRNYRITPEGMTEIFDRLRPHLPPYLKAVHHHPTWLKFEFQPFTGREEEPCSPAVRTDPKLAYGTDDEAERVLRSAAVGILDDLYEQARDQWRNAAYVEDLKQVVQDADALWKAYQRELTGMEAAYAYLRSPEAGAEWRSAVSRLIDAQERALRAAEAFDCRAVRIAEAHEKHSDADYGHTAALAAAGYPQGADWQIAYIDDYGTSRSLTGQLRRTVDDQNTHVAKVARLSGTATG
;
A
#
# COMPACT_ATOMS: atom_id res chain seq x y z
N MET A 1 -26.83 12.92 -6.98
CA MET A 1 -27.39 12.54 -8.29
C MET A 1 -26.28 12.69 -9.30
N ALA A 2 -25.79 11.58 -9.84
CA ALA A 2 -24.69 11.56 -10.81
C ALA A 2 -25.26 11.86 -12.19
N HIS A 3 -24.71 12.88 -12.86
CA HIS A 3 -25.03 13.16 -14.26
C HIS A 3 -24.14 12.29 -15.14
N THR A 4 -24.66 11.14 -15.56
CA THR A 4 -24.07 10.34 -16.63
C THR A 4 -24.61 10.89 -17.96
N LEU A 5 -23.75 11.41 -18.82
CA LEU A 5 -24.13 11.74 -20.20
C LEU A 5 -23.93 10.50 -21.07
N PRO A 6 -24.99 9.89 -21.63
CA PRO A 6 -24.84 8.85 -22.63
C PRO A 6 -24.41 9.49 -23.96
N LEU A 7 -23.40 8.92 -24.63
CA LEU A 7 -23.04 9.30 -26.00
C LEU A 7 -24.25 9.01 -26.92
N ARG A 8 -24.68 10.03 -27.69
CA ARG A 8 -25.93 10.00 -28.47
C ARG A 8 -25.83 9.28 -29.83
N ALA A 9 -24.66 8.80 -30.23
CA ALA A 9 -24.46 8.02 -31.45
C ALA A 9 -23.20 7.14 -31.33
N PRO A 10 -23.16 5.95 -31.97
CA PRO A 10 -21.94 5.16 -32.05
C PRO A 10 -20.85 5.92 -32.83
N LEU A 11 -19.62 5.81 -32.35
CA LEU A 11 -18.41 6.26 -33.06
C LEU A 11 -18.24 5.40 -34.33
N ASP A 12 -17.80 6.00 -35.44
CA ASP A 12 -17.44 5.24 -36.65
C ASP A 12 -16.07 4.56 -36.49
N ASP A 13 -15.67 3.76 -37.48
CA ASP A 13 -14.42 2.97 -37.46
C ASP A 13 -13.13 3.83 -37.35
N ASN A 14 -13.25 5.18 -37.36
CA ASN A 14 -12.15 6.13 -37.20
C ASN A 14 -12.31 7.06 -35.96
N GLY A 15 -13.37 6.90 -35.16
CA GLY A 15 -13.51 7.60 -33.88
C GLY A 15 -13.88 9.09 -33.96
N LEU A 16 -14.59 9.56 -35.00
CA LEU A 16 -15.00 10.97 -35.12
C LEU A 16 -16.52 11.15 -35.38
N PRO A 17 -17.17 12.20 -34.83
CA PRO A 17 -18.59 12.46 -35.06
C PRO A 17 -18.88 13.19 -36.39
N HIS A 18 -19.94 12.77 -37.08
CA HIS A 18 -20.50 13.47 -38.25
C HIS A 18 -21.09 14.84 -37.86
N HIS A 19 -20.68 15.91 -38.54
CA HIS A 19 -21.21 17.27 -38.36
C HIS A 19 -22.26 17.62 -39.43
N ASP A 20 -23.45 18.05 -38.99
CA ASP A 20 -24.28 19.04 -39.69
C ASP A 20 -24.24 20.37 -38.89
N PRO A 21 -24.39 21.54 -39.53
CA PRO A 21 -24.05 22.82 -38.90
C PRO A 21 -25.27 23.54 -38.30
N VAL A 22 -25.25 23.85 -36.99
CA VAL A 22 -26.15 24.82 -36.35
C VAL A 22 -25.47 25.48 -35.12
N PRO A 23 -26.02 26.60 -34.58
CA PRO A 23 -25.41 27.92 -34.49
C PRO A 23 -24.62 28.16 -33.18
N ALA A 24 -23.81 29.22 -33.18
CA ALA A 24 -22.91 29.60 -32.07
C ALA A 24 -23.60 29.66 -30.68
N PRO A 25 -23.06 28.97 -29.64
CA PRO A 25 -23.55 29.08 -28.28
C PRO A 25 -22.74 30.08 -27.44
N ALA A 26 -23.43 30.60 -26.41
CA ALA A 26 -22.92 31.56 -25.44
C ALA A 26 -21.78 30.99 -24.57
N LEU A 27 -20.83 31.86 -24.21
CA LEU A 27 -19.68 31.62 -23.33
C LEU A 27 -20.09 31.06 -21.96
N VAL A 28 -20.07 29.74 -21.81
CA VAL A 28 -20.01 29.08 -20.50
C VAL A 28 -18.55 29.11 -20.05
N THR A 29 -18.26 29.93 -19.04
CA THR A 29 -16.91 30.06 -18.50
C THR A 29 -16.71 29.02 -17.40
N GLU A 30 -16.17 27.86 -17.75
CA GLU A 30 -15.79 26.86 -16.74
C GLU A 30 -14.43 27.22 -16.14
N THR A 31 -14.39 27.28 -14.81
CA THR A 31 -13.14 27.49 -14.08
C THR A 31 -12.61 26.10 -13.76
N SER A 32 -11.64 25.63 -14.54
CA SER A 32 -11.01 24.34 -14.25
C SER A 32 -9.94 24.55 -13.19
N THR A 33 -10.07 23.83 -12.07
CA THR A 33 -9.07 23.78 -10.99
C THR A 33 -8.15 22.57 -11.15
N ALA A 34 -7.95 22.08 -12.38
CA ALA A 34 -6.85 21.16 -12.62
C ALA A 34 -5.55 21.88 -12.18
N LEU A 35 -4.84 21.30 -11.20
CA LEU A 35 -3.49 21.70 -10.75
C LEU A 35 -3.38 22.82 -9.69
N GLY A 36 -4.46 23.19 -8.99
CA GLY A 36 -4.37 24.29 -8.00
C GLY A 36 -4.03 25.66 -8.63
N ARG A 37 -4.10 25.74 -9.96
CA ARG A 37 -3.99 26.96 -10.76
C ARG A 37 -5.34 27.19 -11.44
N ASN A 38 -5.92 28.36 -11.24
CA ASN A 38 -7.24 28.69 -11.79
C ASN A 38 -7.10 29.09 -13.26
N TYR A 39 -7.15 28.12 -14.17
CA TYR A 39 -7.28 28.41 -15.60
C TYR A 39 -8.76 28.41 -15.98
N ARG A 40 -9.20 29.48 -16.65
CA ARG A 40 -10.51 29.50 -17.30
C ARG A 40 -10.33 28.93 -18.70
N ILE A 41 -10.78 27.69 -18.90
CA ILE A 41 -10.68 27.00 -20.19
C ILE A 41 -12.10 26.82 -20.70
N THR A 42 -12.37 27.27 -21.92
CA THR A 42 -13.68 27.07 -22.55
C THR A 42 -13.84 25.60 -23.00
N PRO A 43 -15.05 25.12 -23.25
CA PRO A 43 -15.26 23.78 -23.81
C PRO A 43 -14.48 23.53 -25.11
N GLU A 44 -14.37 24.54 -25.98
CA GLU A 44 -13.57 24.48 -27.21
C GLU A 44 -12.07 24.35 -26.89
N GLY A 45 -11.58 25.12 -25.91
CA GLY A 45 -10.20 25.02 -25.45
C GLY A 45 -9.88 23.65 -24.85
N MET A 46 -10.84 23.03 -24.14
CA MET A 46 -10.67 21.66 -23.64
C MET A 46 -10.61 20.64 -24.77
N THR A 47 -11.44 20.79 -25.81
CA THR A 47 -11.39 19.93 -27.00
C THR A 47 -10.02 20.04 -27.69
N GLU A 48 -9.54 21.27 -27.89
CA GLU A 48 -8.24 21.53 -28.47
C GLU A 48 -7.08 20.93 -27.63
N ILE A 49 -7.16 21.03 -26.31
CA ILE A 49 -6.18 20.41 -25.41
C ILE A 49 -6.14 18.89 -25.62
N PHE A 50 -7.29 18.21 -25.63
CA PHE A 50 -7.31 16.76 -25.82
C PHE A 50 -6.84 16.33 -27.22
N ASP A 51 -7.12 17.13 -28.25
CA ASP A 51 -6.57 16.89 -29.59
C ASP A 51 -5.03 17.00 -29.61
N ARG A 52 -4.45 17.93 -28.85
CA ARG A 52 -2.98 18.05 -28.67
C ARG A 52 -2.40 16.89 -27.87
N LEU A 53 -3.14 16.40 -26.87
CA LEU A 53 -2.68 15.31 -26.00
C LEU A 53 -2.82 13.93 -26.62
N ARG A 54 -3.71 13.73 -27.61
CA ARG A 54 -4.00 12.42 -28.23
C ARG A 54 -2.75 11.57 -28.56
N PRO A 55 -1.64 12.12 -29.12
CA PRO A 55 -0.44 11.34 -29.41
C PRO A 55 0.33 10.84 -28.18
N HIS A 56 0.06 11.43 -27.01
CA HIS A 56 0.75 11.20 -25.75
C HIS A 56 -0.12 10.43 -24.74
N LEU A 57 -1.38 10.13 -25.08
CA LEU A 57 -2.26 9.36 -24.19
C LEU A 57 -1.82 7.90 -24.15
N PRO A 58 -1.70 7.29 -22.96
CA PRO A 58 -1.27 5.91 -22.87
C PRO A 58 -2.37 4.93 -23.32
N PRO A 59 -2.00 3.76 -23.85
CA PRO A 59 -2.95 2.77 -24.38
C PRO A 59 -3.85 2.13 -23.30
N TYR A 60 -3.45 2.24 -22.03
CA TYR A 60 -4.23 1.74 -20.89
C TYR A 60 -5.29 2.74 -20.39
N LEU A 61 -5.37 3.96 -20.93
CA LEU A 61 -6.45 4.90 -20.62
C LEU A 61 -7.76 4.44 -21.27
N LYS A 62 -8.82 4.27 -20.47
CA LYS A 62 -10.16 3.88 -20.93
C LYS A 62 -11.08 5.08 -21.12
N ALA A 63 -11.10 5.97 -20.12
CA ALA A 63 -12.01 7.10 -20.12
C ALA A 63 -11.45 8.26 -19.30
N VAL A 64 -11.91 9.46 -19.62
CA VAL A 64 -11.67 10.68 -18.85
C VAL A 64 -13.03 11.15 -18.32
N HIS A 65 -13.14 11.29 -17.01
CA HIS A 65 -14.35 11.77 -16.36
C HIS A 65 -14.11 13.18 -15.82
N HIS A 66 -15.02 14.08 -16.15
CA HIS A 66 -14.99 15.45 -15.66
C HIS A 66 -15.64 15.55 -14.28
N HIS A 67 -14.87 15.99 -13.30
CA HIS A 67 -15.41 16.48 -12.03
C HIS A 67 -15.42 18.02 -12.07
N PRO A 68 -16.34 18.71 -11.36
CA PRO A 68 -16.38 20.18 -11.32
C PRO A 68 -15.06 20.88 -10.94
N THR A 69 -14.11 20.15 -10.35
CA THR A 69 -12.87 20.70 -9.80
C THR A 69 -11.61 19.94 -10.23
N TRP A 70 -11.71 18.79 -10.89
CA TRP A 70 -10.56 17.96 -11.28
C TRP A 70 -10.95 16.96 -12.40
N LEU A 71 -9.95 16.32 -13.01
CA LEU A 71 -10.16 15.26 -14.00
C LEU A 71 -9.86 13.90 -13.36
N LYS A 72 -10.79 12.96 -13.51
CA LYS A 72 -10.58 11.58 -13.11
C LYS A 72 -10.25 10.74 -14.33
N PHE A 73 -9.13 10.04 -14.30
CA PHE A 73 -8.77 9.10 -15.35
C PHE A 73 -9.16 7.68 -14.96
N GLU A 74 -9.81 6.97 -15.88
CA GLU A 74 -10.11 5.56 -15.74
C GLU A 74 -9.12 4.76 -16.58
N PHE A 75 -8.44 3.79 -15.96
CA PHE A 75 -7.44 2.96 -16.62
C PHE A 75 -7.89 1.49 -16.74
N GLN A 76 -7.24 0.75 -17.61
CA GLN A 76 -7.20 -0.70 -17.50
C GLN A 76 -6.57 -1.09 -16.14
N PRO A 77 -7.05 -2.16 -15.46
CA PRO A 77 -6.46 -2.58 -14.21
C PRO A 77 -4.97 -2.90 -14.39
N PHE A 78 -4.14 -2.24 -13.58
CA PHE A 78 -2.71 -2.51 -13.53
C PHE A 78 -2.45 -3.84 -12.82
N THR A 79 -1.45 -4.58 -13.29
CA THR A 79 -0.94 -5.77 -12.58
C THR A 79 0.27 -5.43 -11.73
N GLY A 80 0.87 -4.26 -11.90
CA GLY A 80 2.08 -3.85 -11.18
C GLY A 80 3.35 -4.60 -11.62
N ARG A 81 3.27 -5.34 -12.74
CA ARG A 81 4.38 -6.10 -13.35
C ARG A 81 4.75 -5.58 -14.74
N GLU A 82 3.84 -4.87 -15.38
CA GLU A 82 4.11 -4.01 -16.53
C GLU A 82 5.06 -2.85 -16.17
N GLU A 83 5.59 -2.17 -17.18
CA GLU A 83 6.44 -0.99 -17.01
C GLU A 83 5.70 0.14 -16.28
N GLU A 84 6.40 0.81 -15.36
CA GLU A 84 5.84 1.90 -14.57
C GLU A 84 5.41 3.06 -15.50
N PRO A 85 4.18 3.60 -15.33
CA PRO A 85 3.72 4.78 -16.05
C PRO A 85 4.67 5.98 -15.95
N CYS A 86 5.30 6.32 -17.09
CA CYS A 86 6.19 7.46 -17.24
C CYS A 86 5.60 8.48 -18.20
N SER A 87 5.50 9.74 -17.75
CA SER A 87 5.07 10.86 -18.60
C SER A 87 6.05 11.05 -19.76
N PRO A 88 5.58 11.22 -21.00
CA PRO A 88 6.44 11.39 -22.16
C PRO A 88 7.13 12.75 -22.14
N ALA A 89 8.33 12.81 -22.74
CA ALA A 89 9.08 14.06 -22.85
C ALA A 89 8.46 14.97 -23.93
N VAL A 90 7.60 15.91 -23.52
CA VAL A 90 6.90 16.84 -24.45
C VAL A 90 7.68 18.12 -24.80
N ARG A 91 8.94 18.25 -24.34
CA ARG A 91 9.74 19.48 -24.53
C ARG A 91 10.04 19.81 -26.00
N THR A 92 10.00 18.81 -26.88
CA THR A 92 10.25 18.97 -28.32
C THR A 92 8.95 19.07 -29.13
N ASP A 93 7.79 18.89 -28.49
CA ASP A 93 6.49 18.99 -29.16
C ASP A 93 6.12 20.47 -29.33
N PRO A 94 6.04 21.01 -30.56
CA PRO A 94 5.74 22.42 -30.77
C PRO A 94 4.35 22.85 -30.26
N LYS A 95 3.42 21.90 -30.03
CA LYS A 95 2.07 22.16 -29.51
C LYS A 95 1.99 22.12 -27.98
N LEU A 96 3.04 21.66 -27.30
CA LEU A 96 3.09 21.51 -25.83
C LEU A 96 4.31 22.18 -25.19
N ALA A 97 5.37 22.45 -25.96
CA ALA A 97 6.62 23.02 -25.48
C ALA A 97 6.45 24.47 -24.98
N TYR A 98 7.22 24.82 -23.95
CA TYR A 98 7.30 26.18 -23.42
C TYR A 98 7.94 27.15 -24.44
N GLY A 99 7.50 28.42 -24.47
CA GLY A 99 8.18 29.49 -25.22
C GLY A 99 7.36 30.22 -26.28
N THR A 100 6.04 30.37 -26.08
CA THR A 100 5.19 31.23 -26.93
C THR A 100 4.94 32.58 -26.25
N ASP A 101 4.97 33.67 -27.02
CA ASP A 101 4.60 35.01 -26.56
C ASP A 101 3.07 35.24 -26.61
N ASP A 102 2.32 34.35 -27.26
CA ASP A 102 0.86 34.39 -27.27
C ASP A 102 0.30 33.83 -25.95
N GLU A 103 -0.39 34.70 -25.21
CA GLU A 103 -0.98 34.37 -23.92
C GLU A 103 -2.01 33.23 -24.01
N ALA A 104 -2.87 33.24 -25.03
CA ALA A 104 -3.92 32.23 -25.17
C ALA A 104 -3.29 30.85 -25.44
N GLU A 105 -2.31 30.81 -26.32
CA GLU A 105 -1.53 29.60 -26.61
C GLU A 105 -0.77 29.12 -25.37
N ARG A 106 -0.17 30.03 -24.60
CA ARG A 106 0.54 29.71 -23.37
C ARG A 106 -0.37 29.04 -22.34
N VAL A 107 -1.61 29.51 -22.20
CA VAL A 107 -2.62 28.91 -21.32
C VAL A 107 -2.98 27.50 -21.79
N LEU A 108 -3.26 27.31 -23.09
CA LEU A 108 -3.60 26.00 -23.65
C LEU A 108 -2.46 24.98 -23.45
N ARG A 109 -1.21 25.37 -23.72
CA ARG A 109 -0.03 24.50 -23.49
C ARG A 109 0.16 24.14 -22.02
N SER A 110 0.06 25.13 -21.14
CA SER A 110 0.23 24.91 -19.70
C SER A 110 -0.83 23.98 -19.14
N ALA A 111 -2.08 24.16 -19.58
CA ALA A 111 -3.18 23.29 -19.20
C ALA A 111 -3.00 21.87 -19.74
N ALA A 112 -2.61 21.72 -21.01
CA ALA A 112 -2.36 20.41 -21.62
C ALA A 112 -1.25 19.64 -20.89
N VAL A 113 -0.09 20.28 -20.64
CA VAL A 113 1.02 19.66 -19.90
C VAL A 113 0.58 19.24 -18.51
N GLY A 114 -0.13 20.09 -17.78
CA GLY A 114 -0.57 19.73 -16.44
C GLY A 114 -1.63 18.63 -16.41
N ILE A 115 -2.55 18.58 -17.38
CA ILE A 115 -3.48 17.45 -17.53
C ILE A 115 -2.72 16.15 -17.82
N LEU A 116 -1.66 16.21 -18.63
CA LEU A 116 -0.82 15.05 -18.92
C LEU A 116 -0.05 14.59 -17.66
N ASP A 117 0.52 15.52 -16.91
CA ASP A 117 1.22 15.23 -15.67
C ASP A 117 0.28 14.56 -14.64
N ASP A 118 -0.92 15.10 -14.42
CA ASP A 118 -1.95 14.54 -13.54
C ASP A 118 -2.41 13.15 -13.99
N LEU A 119 -2.56 12.94 -15.30
CA LEU A 119 -2.89 11.63 -15.86
C LEU A 119 -1.84 10.58 -15.52
N TYR A 120 -0.56 10.90 -15.73
CA TYR A 120 0.53 9.96 -15.50
C TYR A 120 0.81 9.76 -14.01
N GLU A 121 0.57 10.77 -13.17
CA GLU A 121 0.61 10.66 -11.71
C GLU A 121 -0.47 9.68 -11.22
N GLN A 122 -1.74 9.89 -11.58
CA GLN A 122 -2.83 8.98 -11.22
C GLN A 122 -2.63 7.55 -11.75
N ALA A 123 -2.07 7.39 -12.95
CA ALA A 123 -1.73 6.08 -13.50
C ALA A 123 -0.64 5.39 -12.68
N ARG A 124 0.41 6.13 -12.32
CA ARG A 124 1.52 5.63 -11.51
C ARG A 124 1.08 5.23 -10.12
N ASP A 125 0.20 5.99 -9.48
CA ASP A 125 -0.31 5.66 -8.15
C ASP A 125 -1.12 4.36 -8.17
N GLN A 126 -1.97 4.17 -9.17
CA GLN A 126 -2.70 2.91 -9.36
C GLN A 126 -1.74 1.73 -9.66
N TRP A 127 -0.70 1.95 -10.45
CA TRP A 127 0.33 0.95 -10.73
C TRP A 127 1.12 0.58 -9.46
N ARG A 128 1.54 1.56 -8.66
CA ARG A 128 2.27 1.34 -7.39
C ARG A 128 1.44 0.52 -6.41
N ASN A 129 0.15 0.86 -6.28
CA ASN A 129 -0.79 0.10 -5.47
C ASN A 129 -0.91 -1.36 -5.94
N ALA A 130 -0.98 -1.59 -7.26
CA ALA A 130 -1.01 -2.95 -7.82
C ALA A 130 0.30 -3.71 -7.58
N ALA A 131 1.45 -3.06 -7.81
CA ALA A 131 2.78 -3.63 -7.60
C ALA A 131 2.99 -4.02 -6.14
N TYR A 132 2.54 -3.19 -5.20
CA TYR A 132 2.58 -3.45 -3.78
C TYR A 132 1.76 -4.69 -3.40
N VAL A 133 0.53 -4.79 -3.88
CA VAL A 133 -0.34 -5.96 -3.66
C VAL A 133 0.31 -7.23 -4.20
N GLU A 134 0.88 -7.19 -5.41
CA GLU A 134 1.55 -8.35 -5.99
C GLU A 134 2.84 -8.74 -5.27
N ASP A 135 3.61 -7.78 -4.77
CA ASP A 135 4.79 -8.06 -3.95
C ASP A 135 4.38 -8.71 -2.62
N LEU A 136 3.33 -8.20 -1.96
CA LEU A 136 2.79 -8.80 -0.74
C LEU A 136 2.30 -10.24 -0.96
N LYS A 137 1.59 -10.52 -2.06
CA LYS A 137 1.19 -11.89 -2.40
C LYS A 137 2.37 -12.86 -2.45
N GLN A 138 3.52 -12.41 -2.94
CA GLN A 138 4.73 -13.23 -3.04
C GLN A 138 5.44 -13.41 -1.70
N VAL A 139 5.47 -12.39 -0.84
CA VAL A 139 6.24 -12.43 0.41
C VAL A 139 5.47 -12.95 1.61
N VAL A 140 4.13 -12.83 1.66
CA VAL A 140 3.34 -13.23 2.83
C VAL A 140 3.30 -14.76 3.02
N GLN A 141 3.07 -15.54 1.97
CA GLN A 141 3.11 -17.01 1.96
C GLN A 141 2.47 -17.68 3.21
N ASP A 142 3.28 -18.28 4.09
CA ASP A 142 2.88 -19.04 5.27
C ASP A 142 2.80 -18.19 6.57
N ALA A 143 2.83 -16.85 6.46
CA ALA A 143 2.79 -15.95 7.62
C ALA A 143 1.63 -16.24 8.58
N ASP A 144 0.43 -16.56 8.07
CA ASP A 144 -0.72 -16.90 8.92
C ASP A 144 -0.48 -18.15 9.78
N ALA A 145 0.11 -19.18 9.19
CA ALA A 145 0.43 -20.42 9.90
C ALA A 145 1.53 -20.19 10.95
N LEU A 146 2.55 -19.40 10.59
CA LEU A 146 3.64 -19.02 11.50
C LEU A 146 3.13 -18.17 12.66
N TRP A 147 2.24 -17.21 12.40
CA TRP A 147 1.60 -16.37 13.42
C TRP A 147 0.78 -17.21 14.41
N LYS A 148 -0.07 -18.11 13.90
CA LYS A 148 -0.86 -19.02 14.75
C LYS A 148 0.01 -19.97 15.56
N ALA A 149 1.12 -20.44 14.99
CA ALA A 149 2.10 -21.26 15.72
C ALA A 149 2.74 -20.46 16.85
N TYR A 150 3.16 -19.22 16.59
CA TYR A 150 3.68 -18.31 17.62
C TYR A 150 2.67 -18.10 18.75
N GLN A 151 1.42 -17.74 18.43
CA GLN A 151 0.37 -17.52 19.44
C GLN A 151 0.12 -18.77 20.31
N ARG A 152 0.11 -19.97 19.70
CA ARG A 152 -0.05 -21.23 20.43
C ARG A 152 1.11 -21.49 21.37
N GLU A 153 2.35 -21.36 20.91
CA GLU A 153 3.52 -21.62 21.75
C GLU A 153 3.68 -20.56 22.85
N LEU A 154 3.35 -19.29 22.57
CA LEU A 154 3.29 -18.23 23.57
C LEU A 154 2.30 -18.58 24.69
N THR A 155 1.08 -18.97 24.33
CA THR A 155 0.05 -19.42 25.30
C THR A 155 0.56 -20.61 26.12
N GLY A 156 1.25 -21.56 25.48
CA GLY A 156 1.85 -22.72 26.16
C GLY A 156 2.95 -22.34 27.16
N MET A 157 3.81 -21.38 26.81
CA MET A 157 4.83 -20.84 27.70
C MET A 157 4.20 -20.11 28.90
N GLU A 158 3.20 -19.27 28.66
CA GLU A 158 2.47 -18.56 29.72
C GLU A 158 1.78 -19.54 30.68
N ALA A 159 1.14 -20.58 30.15
CA ALA A 159 0.51 -21.62 30.95
C ALA A 159 1.53 -22.41 31.79
N ALA A 160 2.69 -22.78 31.22
CA ALA A 160 3.76 -23.46 31.95
C ALA A 160 4.32 -22.57 33.09
N TYR A 161 4.47 -21.27 32.83
CA TYR A 161 4.92 -20.31 33.84
C TYR A 161 3.86 -20.07 34.93
N ALA A 162 2.59 -20.02 34.56
CA ALA A 162 1.48 -19.92 35.52
C ALA A 162 1.39 -21.17 36.41
N TYR A 163 1.62 -22.35 35.84
CA TYR A 163 1.60 -23.63 36.56
C TYR A 163 2.59 -23.67 37.72
N LEU A 164 3.74 -22.98 37.63
CA LEU A 164 4.71 -22.90 38.73
C LEU A 164 4.15 -22.28 40.02
N ARG A 165 3.01 -21.60 39.96
CA ARG A 165 2.32 -21.02 41.12
C ARG A 165 1.26 -21.96 41.73
N SER A 166 1.03 -23.12 41.12
CA SER A 166 0.08 -24.11 41.62
C SER A 166 0.69 -24.91 42.79
N PRO A 167 -0.12 -25.40 43.74
CA PRO A 167 0.34 -26.32 44.77
C PRO A 167 0.98 -27.59 44.19
N GLU A 168 0.45 -28.10 43.08
CA GLU A 168 0.90 -29.33 42.41
C GLU A 168 2.34 -29.20 41.90
N ALA A 169 2.72 -28.02 41.38
CA ALA A 169 4.08 -27.76 40.93
C ALA A 169 5.12 -27.88 42.03
N GLY A 170 4.75 -27.69 43.30
CA GLY A 170 5.65 -27.86 44.44
C GLY A 170 6.18 -29.29 44.58
N ALA A 171 5.35 -30.29 44.29
CA ALA A 171 5.71 -31.71 44.37
C ALA A 171 6.63 -32.17 43.22
N GLU A 172 6.61 -31.47 42.09
CA GLU A 172 7.36 -31.82 40.88
C GLU A 172 8.19 -30.66 40.32
N TRP A 173 8.68 -29.78 41.21
CA TRP A 173 9.29 -28.50 40.85
C TRP A 173 10.33 -28.59 39.72
N ARG A 174 11.26 -29.55 39.80
CA ARG A 174 12.29 -29.76 38.76
C ARG A 174 11.69 -30.10 37.39
N SER A 175 10.65 -30.94 37.36
CA SER A 175 9.95 -31.30 36.12
C SER A 175 9.15 -30.10 35.59
N ALA A 176 8.47 -29.37 36.47
CA ALA A 176 7.70 -28.18 36.09
C ALA A 176 8.59 -27.07 35.50
N VAL A 177 9.77 -26.82 36.08
CA VAL A 177 10.76 -25.89 35.53
C VAL A 177 11.31 -26.39 34.19
N SER A 178 11.61 -27.68 34.05
CA SER A 178 12.04 -28.26 32.77
C SER A 178 11.00 -28.02 31.66
N ARG A 179 9.71 -28.26 31.96
CA ARG A 179 8.62 -28.02 31.00
C ARG A 179 8.47 -26.55 30.62
N LEU A 180 8.75 -25.62 31.55
CA LEU A 180 8.79 -24.19 31.26
C LEU A 180 9.92 -23.88 30.28
N ILE A 181 11.14 -24.37 30.52
CA ILE A 181 12.29 -24.15 29.62
C ILE A 181 11.96 -24.67 28.21
N ASP A 182 11.43 -25.89 28.11
CA ASP A 182 11.01 -26.46 26.81
C ASP A 182 9.95 -25.58 26.11
N ALA A 183 9.02 -24.99 26.86
CA ALA A 183 7.99 -24.11 26.33
C ALA A 183 8.55 -22.75 25.89
N GLN A 184 9.48 -22.17 26.65
CA GLN A 184 10.19 -20.95 26.27
C GLN A 184 10.97 -21.14 24.97
N GLU A 185 11.69 -22.26 24.82
CA GLU A 185 12.42 -22.59 23.59
C GLU A 185 11.52 -22.78 22.38
N ARG A 186 10.34 -23.40 22.55
CA ARG A 186 9.35 -23.51 21.46
C ARG A 186 8.77 -22.16 21.07
N ALA A 187 8.40 -21.34 22.05
CA ALA A 187 7.89 -20.00 21.80
C ALA A 187 8.93 -19.11 21.10
N LEU A 188 10.20 -19.16 21.53
CA LEU A 188 11.29 -18.43 20.89
C LEU A 188 11.51 -18.88 19.44
N ARG A 189 11.53 -20.18 19.17
CA ARG A 189 11.64 -20.69 17.79
C ARG A 189 10.47 -20.28 16.92
N ALA A 190 9.25 -20.28 17.46
CA ALA A 190 8.06 -19.85 16.72
C ALA A 190 8.07 -18.34 16.44
N ALA A 191 8.52 -17.52 17.41
CA ALA A 191 8.72 -16.09 17.24
C ALA A 191 9.77 -15.78 16.17
N GLU A 192 10.92 -16.48 16.19
CA GLU A 192 11.97 -16.33 15.20
C GLU A 192 11.50 -16.72 13.79
N ALA A 193 10.77 -17.83 13.67
CA ALA A 193 10.20 -18.25 12.39
C ALA A 193 9.23 -17.21 11.82
N PHE A 194 8.38 -16.61 12.66
CA PHE A 194 7.51 -15.52 12.25
C PHE A 194 8.29 -14.24 11.91
N ASP A 195 9.24 -13.81 12.75
CA ASP A 195 10.08 -12.62 12.51
C ASP A 195 10.82 -12.74 11.16
N CYS A 196 11.38 -13.91 10.82
CA CYS A 196 12.01 -14.16 9.52
C CYS A 196 11.07 -13.89 8.33
N ARG A 197 9.78 -14.20 8.47
CA ARG A 197 8.76 -13.89 7.47
C ARG A 197 8.38 -12.42 7.51
N ALA A 198 8.20 -11.88 8.71
CA ALA A 198 7.76 -10.51 8.95
C ALA A 198 8.78 -9.47 8.47
N VAL A 199 10.08 -9.78 8.48
CA VAL A 199 11.14 -8.96 7.83
C VAL A 199 10.82 -8.75 6.35
N ARG A 200 10.51 -9.81 5.60
CA ARG A 200 10.21 -9.70 4.16
C ARG A 200 8.94 -8.91 3.88
N ILE A 201 7.96 -9.01 4.78
CA ILE A 201 6.74 -8.21 4.70
C ILE A 201 7.06 -6.74 4.98
N ALA A 202 7.90 -6.45 5.98
CA ALA A 202 8.35 -5.10 6.29
C ALA A 202 9.18 -4.48 5.16
N GLU A 203 10.06 -5.24 4.51
CA GLU A 203 10.80 -4.81 3.31
C GLU A 203 9.84 -4.43 2.16
N ALA A 204 8.78 -5.22 1.95
CA ALA A 204 7.76 -4.88 0.96
C ALA A 204 6.98 -3.62 1.34
N HIS A 205 6.67 -3.42 2.63
CA HIS A 205 6.04 -2.20 3.12
C HIS A 205 6.93 -0.96 2.90
N GLU A 206 8.22 -1.05 3.22
CA GLU A 206 9.17 0.05 3.04
C GLU A 206 9.37 0.39 1.56
N LYS A 207 9.56 -0.64 0.72
CA LYS A 207 9.71 -0.49 -0.74
C LYS A 207 8.55 0.28 -1.36
N HIS A 208 7.34 0.12 -0.83
CA HIS A 208 6.11 0.74 -1.34
C HIS A 208 5.58 1.83 -0.41
N SER A 209 6.47 2.50 0.34
CA SER A 209 6.09 3.60 1.24
C SER A 209 5.44 4.80 0.55
N ASP A 210 5.67 4.97 -0.76
CA ASP A 210 5.05 6.00 -1.60
C ASP A 210 3.71 5.57 -2.23
N ALA A 211 3.20 4.37 -1.92
CA ALA A 211 1.89 3.91 -2.40
C ALA A 211 0.76 4.43 -1.49
N ASP A 212 -0.42 4.70 -2.06
CA ASP A 212 -1.57 5.19 -1.29
C ASP A 212 -2.13 4.16 -0.31
N TYR A 213 -1.87 2.87 -0.55
CA TYR A 213 -2.30 1.84 0.39
C TYR A 213 -1.52 1.89 1.71
N GLY A 214 -2.25 2.10 2.81
CA GLY A 214 -1.74 1.73 4.13
C GLY A 214 -1.47 0.22 4.23
N HIS A 215 -0.54 -0.19 5.11
CA HIS A 215 -0.07 -1.58 5.22
C HIS A 215 -1.21 -2.61 5.36
N THR A 216 -2.21 -2.33 6.20
CA THR A 216 -3.36 -3.20 6.42
C THR A 216 -4.25 -3.32 5.18
N ALA A 217 -4.47 -2.21 4.46
CA ALA A 217 -5.27 -2.21 3.24
C ALA A 217 -4.56 -3.00 2.12
N ALA A 218 -3.24 -2.84 2.00
CA ALA A 218 -2.43 -3.61 1.05
C ALA A 218 -2.47 -5.12 1.35
N LEU A 219 -2.33 -5.53 2.61
CA LEU A 219 -2.43 -6.94 3.02
C LEU A 219 -3.82 -7.52 2.75
N ALA A 220 -4.89 -6.77 3.03
CA ALA A 220 -6.26 -7.18 2.73
C ALA A 220 -6.47 -7.35 1.21
N ALA A 221 -6.00 -6.41 0.40
CA ALA A 221 -6.05 -6.48 -1.06
C ALA A 221 -5.19 -7.64 -1.63
N ALA A 222 -4.11 -8.01 -0.94
CA ALA A 222 -3.31 -9.20 -1.25
C ALA A 222 -3.96 -10.53 -0.84
N GLY A 223 -5.13 -10.49 -0.18
CA GLY A 223 -5.86 -11.69 0.26
C GLY A 223 -5.59 -12.12 1.70
N TYR A 224 -4.97 -11.25 2.51
CA TYR A 224 -4.59 -11.54 3.90
C TYR A 224 -5.19 -10.51 4.87
N PRO A 225 -6.53 -10.41 5.01
CA PRO A 225 -7.17 -9.44 5.89
C PRO A 225 -6.79 -9.63 7.37
N GLN A 226 -6.49 -10.86 7.80
CA GLN A 226 -5.99 -11.17 9.14
C GLN A 226 -4.59 -10.60 9.42
N GLY A 227 -3.89 -10.09 8.39
CA GLY A 227 -2.61 -9.42 8.54
C GLY A 227 -2.67 -8.15 9.40
N ALA A 228 -3.87 -7.62 9.65
CA ALA A 228 -4.09 -6.54 10.61
C ALA A 228 -3.69 -6.90 12.04
N ASP A 229 -3.77 -8.18 12.42
CA ASP A 229 -3.45 -8.67 13.76
C ASP A 229 -1.97 -9.04 13.92
N TRP A 230 -1.22 -9.07 12.81
CA TRP A 230 0.19 -9.47 12.81
C TRP A 230 1.06 -8.37 13.38
N GLN A 231 1.91 -8.76 14.32
CA GLN A 231 2.89 -7.85 14.88
C GLN A 231 4.15 -7.80 14.00
N ILE A 232 4.10 -6.94 12.98
CA ILE A 232 5.22 -6.68 12.08
C ILE A 232 5.91 -5.40 12.55
N ALA A 233 7.18 -5.49 12.96
CA ALA A 233 7.99 -4.33 13.31
C ALA A 233 8.45 -3.58 12.06
N TYR A 234 8.91 -2.33 12.21
CA TYR A 234 9.65 -1.66 11.15
C TYR A 234 10.91 -2.45 10.79
N ILE A 235 11.39 -2.32 9.55
CA ILE A 235 12.54 -3.09 9.08
C ILE A 235 13.78 -2.89 9.98
N ASP A 236 14.03 -1.66 10.40
CA ASP A 236 15.17 -1.28 11.26
C ASP A 236 15.04 -1.79 12.70
N ASP A 237 13.85 -2.24 13.10
CA ASP A 237 13.57 -2.72 14.44
C ASP A 237 13.84 -4.24 14.58
N TYR A 238 14.08 -4.98 13.48
CA TYR A 238 14.44 -6.40 13.55
C TYR A 238 15.86 -6.60 14.07
N GLY A 239 16.04 -7.63 14.93
CA GLY A 239 17.27 -7.84 15.69
C GLY A 239 17.37 -6.99 16.96
N THR A 240 16.42 -6.06 17.17
CA THR A 240 16.30 -5.29 18.41
C THR A 240 15.24 -5.90 19.33
N SER A 241 15.00 -5.26 20.47
CA SER A 241 13.94 -5.63 21.39
C SER A 241 12.51 -5.39 20.91
N ARG A 242 12.33 -4.75 19.75
CA ARG A 242 11.01 -4.41 19.22
C ARG A 242 10.41 -5.52 18.34
N SER A 243 11.22 -6.46 17.82
CA SER A 243 10.72 -7.67 17.16
C SER A 243 10.08 -8.64 18.16
N LEU A 244 9.31 -9.63 17.68
CA LEU A 244 8.70 -10.63 18.58
C LEU A 244 9.75 -11.40 19.36
N THR A 245 10.82 -11.83 18.68
CA THR A 245 11.95 -12.53 19.30
C THR A 245 12.60 -11.65 20.37
N GLY A 246 12.79 -10.36 20.09
CA GLY A 246 13.35 -9.40 21.04
C GLY A 246 12.48 -9.20 22.29
N GLN A 247 11.16 -9.10 22.10
CA GLN A 247 10.20 -8.97 23.20
C GLN A 247 10.15 -10.25 24.04
N LEU A 248 10.09 -11.41 23.38
CA LEU A 248 9.99 -12.70 24.05
C LEU A 248 11.27 -13.05 24.84
N ARG A 249 12.45 -12.70 24.32
CA ARG A 249 13.71 -12.85 25.08
C ARG A 249 13.67 -12.10 26.42
N ARG A 250 13.16 -10.87 26.44
CA ARG A 250 12.98 -10.11 27.69
C ARG A 250 12.03 -10.82 28.65
N THR A 251 10.88 -11.30 28.14
CA THR A 251 9.93 -12.06 28.96
C THR A 251 10.56 -13.33 29.55
N VAL A 252 11.34 -14.06 28.75
CA VAL A 252 12.08 -15.26 29.22
C VAL A 252 13.11 -14.89 30.28
N ASP A 253 13.87 -13.81 30.10
CA ASP A 253 14.85 -13.33 31.08
C ASP A 253 14.19 -12.94 32.42
N ASP A 254 13.04 -12.27 32.36
CA ASP A 254 12.24 -11.92 33.54
C ASP A 254 11.72 -13.17 34.26
N GLN A 255 11.19 -14.13 33.51
CA GLN A 255 10.73 -15.41 34.06
C GLN A 255 11.88 -16.19 34.71
N ASN A 256 13.04 -16.27 34.05
CA ASN A 256 14.23 -16.95 34.56
C ASN A 256 14.76 -16.29 35.83
N THR A 257 14.79 -14.96 35.87
CA THR A 257 15.16 -14.19 37.06
C THR A 257 14.22 -14.49 38.23
N HIS A 258 12.91 -14.57 37.96
CA HIS A 258 11.92 -14.93 38.96
C HIS A 258 12.10 -16.36 39.48
N VAL A 259 12.24 -17.34 38.59
CA VAL A 259 12.41 -18.76 38.96
C VAL A 259 13.69 -18.95 39.77
N ALA A 260 14.80 -18.33 39.37
CA ALA A 260 16.06 -18.38 40.11
C ALA A 260 15.92 -17.78 41.52
N LYS A 261 15.20 -16.65 41.66
CA LYS A 261 14.91 -16.04 42.96
C LYS A 261 14.07 -16.95 43.85
N VAL A 262 13.01 -17.57 43.31
CA VAL A 262 12.18 -18.53 44.04
C VAL A 262 13.04 -19.69 44.50
N ALA A 263 13.80 -20.32 43.60
CA ALA A 263 14.60 -21.49 43.91
C ALA A 263 15.66 -21.23 45.01
N ARG A 264 16.24 -20.02 45.03
CA ARG A 264 17.16 -19.58 46.08
C ARG A 264 16.47 -19.41 47.43
N LEU A 265 15.25 -18.86 47.45
CA LEU A 265 14.50 -18.61 48.68
C LEU A 265 13.84 -19.86 49.26
N SER A 266 13.49 -20.85 48.41
CA SER A 266 12.88 -22.12 48.82
C SER A 266 13.89 -23.22 49.17
N GLY A 267 15.20 -22.98 49.02
CA GLY A 267 16.24 -23.99 49.29
C GLY A 267 16.29 -25.14 48.27
N THR A 268 15.57 -25.02 47.15
CA THR A 268 15.51 -26.04 46.09
C THR A 268 16.75 -26.02 45.17
N ALA A 269 17.64 -25.03 45.32
CA ALA A 269 18.88 -24.89 44.55
C ALA A 269 20.09 -25.69 45.10
N THR A 270 19.95 -26.35 46.26
CA THR A 270 21.06 -26.95 47.03
C THR A 270 21.10 -28.48 47.02
N GLY A 271 20.55 -29.14 45.99
CA GLY A 271 20.52 -30.61 45.91
C GLY A 271 20.96 -31.17 44.57
#